data_AF-A0A7S2KBY6-F1
#
_entry.id   AF-A0A7S2KBY6-F1
#
_cell.length_a   1.000
_cell.length_b   1.000
_cell.length_c   1.000
_cell.angle_alpha   90.00
_cell.angle_beta   90.00
_cell.angle_gamma   90.00
#
_symmetry.space_group_name_H-M   'P 1'
#
loop_
_entity.id
_entity.type
_entity.pdbx_description
1 polymer ?
#
loop_
_entity_poly.entity_id
_entity_poly.type
_entity_poly.pdbx_seq_one_letter_code
_entity_poly.pdbx_strand_id
1 'polypeptide(L)'
;DENESAIISFLKAAMIHGGATAVDARRLLEARRREVIPTNSSKMPKAKLTAKSLFSLELAYAIEKSGKGTDDAIVVLKLYLDEVKSLSRAVTYVESTKDVDSDMHNTLRGILVEYCINNDVFGDLLEVSALCGADVATLVANIPKSMFIDGLRPKLVKAVENYRLQLDMYEATSRLFEEDKICNLRDYAHRSRRGRLIDKERPGDTIILPIRKQSPTADPMLREKMDRNFRRKGSMSLFYRHVRSRQNSALPIR
;
A
#
# COMPACT_ATOMS: atom_id res chain seq x y z
N ASP A 1 -1.88 10.47 8.94
CA ASP A 1 -2.63 10.10 10.14
C ASP A 1 -3.00 11.25 11.09
N GLU A 2 -2.67 12.51 10.80
CA GLU A 2 -2.82 13.60 11.81
C GLU A 2 -4.11 14.44 11.77
N ASN A 3 -5.19 14.01 11.11
CA ASN A 3 -6.48 14.72 11.23
C ASN A 3 -7.67 13.74 11.20
N GLU A 4 -7.60 12.65 11.95
CA GLU A 4 -8.81 11.85 12.18
C GLU A 4 -9.74 12.61 13.13
N SER A 5 -10.91 13.01 12.64
CA SER A 5 -11.96 13.60 13.47
C SER A 5 -12.30 12.63 14.61
N ALA A 6 -12.48 13.15 15.84
CA ALA A 6 -12.79 12.35 17.03
C ALA A 6 -13.98 11.39 16.83
N ILE A 7 -14.93 11.76 15.96
CA ILE A 7 -16.08 10.95 15.59
C ILE A 7 -15.66 9.71 14.77
N ILE A 8 -14.65 9.83 13.91
CA ILE A 8 -14.14 8.72 13.09
C ILE A 8 -13.37 7.74 13.97
N SER A 9 -12.54 8.23 14.89
CA SER A 9 -11.85 7.37 15.86
C SER A 9 -12.85 6.62 16.74
N PHE A 10 -13.93 7.31 17.17
CA PHE A 10 -15.04 6.68 17.89
C PHE A 10 -15.76 5.63 17.04
N LEU A 11 -16.09 5.94 15.79
CA LEU A 11 -16.80 5.00 14.90
C LEU A 11 -15.95 3.79 14.54
N LYS A 12 -14.65 3.97 14.25
CA LYS A 12 -13.73 2.85 14.05
C LYS A 12 -13.71 1.93 15.27
N ALA A 13 -13.57 2.49 16.46
CA ALA A 13 -13.60 1.71 17.70
C ALA A 13 -14.96 1.01 17.91
N ALA A 14 -16.07 1.73 17.73
CA ALA A 14 -17.42 1.20 17.93
C ALA A 14 -17.78 0.09 16.92
N MET A 15 -17.38 0.24 15.66
CA MET A 15 -17.67 -0.75 14.61
C MET A 15 -16.79 -2.00 14.72
N ILE A 16 -15.50 -1.86 15.10
CA ILE A 16 -14.61 -3.03 15.33
C ILE A 16 -15.14 -3.91 16.47
N HIS A 17 -15.70 -3.30 17.52
CA HIS A 17 -16.25 -4.02 18.66
C HIS A 17 -17.71 -4.46 18.48
N GLY A 18 -18.30 -4.29 17.28
CA GLY A 18 -19.67 -4.71 16.97
C GLY A 18 -20.76 -3.91 17.69
N GLY A 19 -20.43 -2.75 18.26
CA GLY A 19 -21.37 -1.89 18.98
C GLY A 19 -22.22 -1.00 18.09
N ALA A 20 -21.85 -0.84 16.81
CA ALA A 20 -22.61 -0.07 15.83
C ALA A 20 -22.58 -0.74 14.46
N THR A 21 -23.73 -0.83 13.81
CA THR A 21 -23.82 -1.30 12.41
C THR A 21 -23.38 -0.19 11.46
N ALA A 22 -22.94 -0.54 10.24
CA ALA A 22 -22.61 0.45 9.19
C ALA A 22 -23.79 1.38 8.87
N VAL A 23 -25.00 0.87 8.99
CA VAL A 23 -26.24 1.64 8.81
C VAL A 23 -26.43 2.67 9.92
N ASP A 24 -26.13 2.30 11.18
CA ASP A 24 -26.23 3.22 12.32
C ASP A 24 -25.12 4.27 12.30
N ALA A 25 -23.89 3.88 11.93
CA ALA A 25 -22.78 4.79 11.70
C ALA A 25 -23.15 5.83 10.64
N ARG A 26 -23.73 5.38 9.52
CA ARG A 26 -24.22 6.26 8.46
C ARG A 26 -25.34 7.19 8.96
N ARG A 27 -26.33 6.68 9.70
CA ARG A 27 -27.43 7.50 10.24
C ARG A 27 -26.94 8.56 11.23
N LEU A 28 -26.07 8.20 12.16
CA LEU A 28 -25.50 9.11 13.16
C LEU A 28 -24.67 10.21 12.49
N LEU A 29 -23.92 9.84 11.46
CA LEU A 29 -23.11 10.78 10.70
C LEU A 29 -23.95 11.68 9.77
N GLU A 30 -25.00 11.14 9.13
CA GLU A 30 -25.97 11.92 8.34
C GLU A 30 -26.79 12.89 9.22
N ALA A 31 -27.16 12.48 10.43
CA ALA A 31 -27.83 13.34 11.41
C ALA A 31 -26.93 14.52 11.81
N ARG A 32 -25.65 14.25 12.09
CA ARG A 32 -24.68 15.31 12.41
C ARG A 32 -24.47 16.29 11.25
N ARG A 33 -24.52 15.80 10.01
CA ARG A 33 -24.44 16.65 8.81
C ARG A 33 -25.66 17.58 8.67
N ARG A 34 -26.86 17.15 9.07
CA ARG A 34 -28.07 18.00 9.06
C ARG A 34 -27.99 19.11 10.11
N GLU A 35 -27.37 18.85 11.25
CA GLU A 35 -27.18 19.86 12.31
C GLU A 35 -26.19 20.96 11.92
N VAL A 36 -25.16 20.63 11.12
CA VAL A 36 -24.10 21.58 10.72
C VAL A 36 -24.48 22.42 9.51
N ILE A 37 -25.52 22.06 8.76
CA ILE A 37 -25.99 22.81 7.58
C ILE A 37 -27.24 23.61 7.97
N PRO A 38 -27.13 24.91 8.31
CA PRO A 38 -28.32 25.75 8.37
C PRO A 38 -28.94 25.84 6.98
N THR A 39 -30.16 25.33 6.88
CA THR A 39 -31.10 25.56 5.78
C THR A 39 -31.27 27.07 5.64
N ASN A 40 -30.64 27.67 4.62
CA ASN A 40 -31.02 28.90 3.90
C ASN A 40 -29.77 29.54 3.27
N SER A 41 -29.46 29.19 2.03
CA SER A 41 -28.85 30.10 1.03
C SER A 41 -28.54 29.35 -0.28
N SER A 42 -29.09 29.85 -1.38
CA SER A 42 -29.15 29.23 -2.71
C SER A 42 -27.86 29.33 -3.56
N LYS A 43 -26.69 29.53 -2.96
CA LYS A 43 -25.40 29.50 -3.68
C LYS A 43 -24.32 28.86 -2.79
N MET A 44 -24.03 27.58 -3.01
CA MET A 44 -23.02 26.85 -2.24
C MET A 44 -21.60 27.21 -2.71
N PRO A 45 -20.71 27.71 -1.83
CA PRO A 45 -19.29 27.92 -2.16
C PRO A 45 -18.55 26.59 -2.34
N LYS A 46 -17.55 26.55 -3.24
CA LYS A 46 -16.73 25.37 -3.59
C LYS A 46 -16.15 24.62 -2.38
N ALA A 47 -15.91 25.31 -1.25
CA ALA A 47 -15.42 24.72 0.00
C ALA A 47 -16.41 23.76 0.69
N LYS A 48 -17.71 23.83 0.38
CA LYS A 48 -18.72 22.91 0.95
C LYS A 48 -18.82 21.60 0.18
N LEU A 49 -18.44 21.57 -1.10
CA LEU A 49 -18.34 20.32 -1.88
C LEU A 49 -17.18 19.45 -1.40
N THR A 50 -16.04 20.08 -1.06
CA THR A 50 -14.85 19.37 -0.56
C THR A 50 -15.08 18.75 0.81
N ALA A 51 -15.80 19.42 1.71
CA ALA A 51 -16.17 18.85 3.01
C ALA A 51 -17.09 17.63 2.87
N LYS A 52 -18.03 17.66 1.91
CA LYS A 52 -18.89 16.51 1.62
C LYS A 52 -18.07 15.33 1.08
N SER A 53 -17.18 15.55 0.11
CA SER A 53 -16.37 14.47 -0.48
C SER A 53 -15.37 13.87 0.50
N LEU A 54 -14.75 14.68 1.36
CA LEU A 54 -13.84 14.20 2.40
C LEU A 54 -14.59 13.32 3.42
N PHE A 55 -15.78 13.73 3.81
CA PHE A 55 -16.62 12.97 4.72
C PHE A 55 -17.05 11.62 4.10
N SER A 56 -17.50 11.62 2.84
CA SER A 56 -17.86 10.39 2.13
C SER A 56 -16.68 9.43 2.01
N LEU A 57 -15.48 9.99 1.85
CA LEU A 57 -14.23 9.24 1.83
C LEU A 57 -13.93 8.59 3.17
N GLU A 58 -14.05 9.33 4.26
CA GLU A 58 -13.81 8.86 5.61
C GLU A 58 -14.83 7.78 6.03
N LEU A 59 -16.10 7.97 5.66
CA LEU A 59 -17.15 6.97 5.86
C LEU A 59 -16.86 5.70 5.07
N ALA A 60 -16.52 5.83 3.78
CA ALA A 60 -16.15 4.69 2.94
C ALA A 60 -14.98 3.92 3.54
N TYR A 61 -13.95 4.62 4.03
CA TYR A 61 -12.80 4.02 4.69
C TYR A 61 -13.17 3.31 6.01
N ALA A 62 -14.04 3.89 6.82
CA ALA A 62 -14.51 3.26 8.04
C ALA A 62 -15.25 1.95 7.74
N ILE A 63 -16.23 1.99 6.81
CA ILE A 63 -17.00 0.80 6.40
C ILE A 63 -16.09 -0.23 5.74
N GLU A 64 -15.12 0.17 4.93
CA GLU A 64 -14.14 -0.75 4.31
C GLU A 64 -13.35 -1.54 5.35
N LYS A 65 -13.00 -0.94 6.50
CA LYS A 65 -12.19 -1.62 7.54
C LYS A 65 -13.01 -2.46 8.50
N SER A 66 -14.26 -2.09 8.76
CA SER A 66 -15.10 -2.77 9.76
C SER A 66 -16.25 -3.60 9.17
N GLY A 67 -16.65 -3.29 7.95
CA GLY A 67 -17.77 -3.92 7.26
C GLY A 67 -17.48 -5.38 6.97
N LYS A 68 -18.53 -6.20 7.04
CA LYS A 68 -18.45 -7.64 6.75
C LYS A 68 -19.63 -7.99 5.86
N GLY A 69 -19.33 -8.30 4.60
CA GLY A 69 -20.31 -8.79 3.65
C GLY A 69 -20.40 -7.94 2.38
N THR A 70 -21.19 -8.45 1.45
CA THR A 70 -21.37 -7.90 0.09
C THR A 70 -22.13 -6.58 0.11
N ASP A 71 -23.13 -6.43 0.98
CA ASP A 71 -24.00 -5.25 1.01
C ASP A 71 -23.23 -3.99 1.45
N ASP A 72 -22.39 -4.12 2.47
CA ASP A 72 -21.49 -3.05 2.94
C ASP A 72 -20.50 -2.66 1.83
N ALA A 73 -19.96 -3.65 1.11
CA ALA A 73 -19.02 -3.40 0.01
C ALA A 73 -19.67 -2.66 -1.17
N ILE A 74 -20.93 -2.98 -1.49
CA ILE A 74 -21.72 -2.25 -2.49
C ILE A 74 -21.94 -0.81 -2.05
N VAL A 75 -22.20 -0.57 -0.77
CA VAL A 75 -22.36 0.78 -0.23
C VAL A 75 -21.06 1.58 -0.36
N VAL A 76 -19.91 0.98 0.00
CA VAL A 76 -18.59 1.61 -0.16
C VAL A 76 -18.32 1.97 -1.62
N LEU A 77 -18.62 1.07 -2.55
CA LEU A 77 -18.45 1.33 -3.98
C LEU A 77 -19.32 2.51 -4.45
N LYS A 78 -20.59 2.54 -4.03
CA LYS A 78 -21.50 3.66 -4.34
C LYS A 78 -21.03 4.98 -3.74
N LEU A 79 -20.47 4.97 -2.53
CA LEU A 79 -19.88 6.18 -1.93
C LEU A 79 -18.70 6.70 -2.77
N TYR A 80 -17.82 5.82 -3.25
CA TYR A 80 -16.70 6.21 -4.10
C TYR A 80 -17.13 6.76 -5.47
N LEU A 81 -18.16 6.15 -6.09
CA LEU A 81 -18.67 6.54 -7.40
C LEU A 81 -19.55 7.80 -7.34
N ASP A 82 -20.56 7.84 -6.47
CA ASP A 82 -21.57 8.89 -6.47
C ASP A 82 -21.15 10.13 -5.68
N GLU A 83 -20.55 9.94 -4.50
CA GLU A 83 -20.26 11.03 -3.58
C GLU A 83 -18.85 11.59 -3.76
N VAL A 84 -17.85 10.70 -3.77
CA VAL A 84 -16.44 11.08 -3.94
C VAL A 84 -16.11 11.35 -5.41
N LYS A 85 -16.82 10.71 -6.35
CA LYS A 85 -16.59 10.77 -7.79
C LYS A 85 -15.15 10.42 -8.18
N SER A 86 -14.57 9.45 -7.49
CA SER A 86 -13.19 9.01 -7.71
C SER A 86 -13.18 7.58 -8.23
N LEU A 87 -13.09 7.45 -9.56
CA LEU A 87 -13.01 6.17 -10.24
C LEU A 87 -11.77 5.37 -9.81
N SER A 88 -10.65 6.06 -9.59
CA SER A 88 -9.39 5.43 -9.12
C SER A 88 -9.55 4.70 -7.79
N ARG A 89 -10.24 5.31 -6.83
CA ARG A 89 -10.49 4.67 -5.53
C ARG A 89 -11.48 3.53 -5.64
N ALA A 90 -12.54 3.70 -6.44
CA ALA A 90 -13.51 2.65 -6.70
C ALA A 90 -12.86 1.40 -7.30
N VAL A 91 -12.03 1.56 -8.34
CA VAL A 91 -11.29 0.45 -8.98
C VAL A 91 -10.33 -0.20 -8.00
N THR A 92 -9.54 0.59 -7.27
CA THR A 92 -8.57 0.04 -6.30
C THR A 92 -9.27 -0.78 -5.22
N TYR A 93 -10.43 -0.30 -4.73
CA TYR A 93 -11.23 -1.03 -3.76
C TYR A 93 -11.73 -2.36 -4.32
N VAL A 94 -12.30 -2.37 -5.54
CA VAL A 94 -12.78 -3.61 -6.18
C VAL A 94 -11.63 -4.60 -6.44
N GLU A 95 -10.46 -4.14 -6.87
CA GLU A 95 -9.32 -5.04 -7.10
C GLU A 95 -8.76 -5.61 -5.79
N SER A 96 -8.83 -4.85 -4.69
CA SER A 96 -8.37 -5.34 -3.37
C SER A 96 -9.22 -6.49 -2.81
N THR A 97 -10.47 -6.66 -3.26
CA THR A 97 -11.35 -7.73 -2.80
C THR A 97 -11.13 -9.05 -3.52
N LYS A 98 -10.32 -9.06 -4.60
CA LYS A 98 -10.03 -10.23 -5.43
C LYS A 98 -9.46 -11.41 -4.63
N ASP A 99 -8.65 -11.13 -3.62
CA ASP A 99 -8.01 -12.16 -2.80
C ASP A 99 -8.91 -12.70 -1.67
N VAL A 100 -10.00 -11.99 -1.35
CA VAL A 100 -10.87 -12.30 -0.21
C VAL A 100 -12.05 -13.17 -0.62
N ASP A 101 -12.80 -12.73 -1.63
CA ASP A 101 -14.02 -13.42 -2.09
C ASP A 101 -14.25 -13.14 -3.58
N SER A 102 -14.15 -14.20 -4.39
CA SER A 102 -14.30 -14.14 -5.85
C SER A 102 -15.72 -13.74 -6.27
N ASP A 103 -16.75 -14.16 -5.55
CA ASP A 103 -18.14 -13.87 -5.92
C ASP A 103 -18.49 -12.42 -5.60
N MET A 104 -18.03 -11.93 -4.45
CA MET A 104 -18.11 -10.51 -4.12
C MET A 104 -17.33 -9.64 -5.12
N HIS A 105 -16.12 -10.06 -5.50
CA HIS A 105 -15.33 -9.31 -6.49
C HIS A 105 -16.07 -9.20 -7.83
N ASN A 106 -16.63 -10.31 -8.34
CA ASN A 106 -17.36 -10.32 -9.61
C ASN A 106 -18.61 -9.44 -9.58
N THR A 107 -19.37 -9.44 -8.49
CA THR A 107 -20.56 -8.59 -8.33
C THR A 107 -20.21 -7.11 -8.29
N LEU A 108 -19.22 -6.72 -7.49
CA LEU A 108 -18.75 -5.33 -7.42
C LEU A 108 -18.17 -4.85 -8.76
N ARG A 109 -17.43 -5.72 -9.45
CA ARG A 109 -16.87 -5.43 -10.78
C ARG A 109 -17.97 -5.25 -11.82
N GLY A 110 -19.03 -6.07 -11.77
CA GLY A 110 -20.20 -5.90 -12.62
C GLY A 110 -20.88 -4.55 -12.43
N ILE A 111 -21.13 -4.14 -11.18
CA ILE A 111 -21.73 -2.84 -10.84
C ILE A 111 -20.85 -1.68 -11.35
N LEU A 112 -19.53 -1.79 -11.17
CA LEU A 112 -18.58 -0.77 -11.62
C LEU A 112 -18.60 -0.62 -13.15
N VAL A 113 -18.61 -1.74 -13.88
CA VAL A 113 -18.67 -1.75 -15.35
C VAL A 113 -19.99 -1.16 -15.83
N GLU A 114 -21.11 -1.57 -15.26
CA GLU A 114 -22.44 -1.05 -15.59
C GLU A 114 -22.51 0.47 -15.36
N TYR A 115 -22.00 0.95 -14.22
CA TYR A 115 -21.91 2.39 -13.94
C TYR A 115 -21.07 3.13 -14.98
N CYS A 116 -19.93 2.57 -15.39
CA CYS A 116 -19.05 3.22 -16.36
C CYS A 116 -19.63 3.25 -17.77
N ILE A 117 -20.39 2.21 -18.15
CA ILE A 117 -21.13 2.17 -19.42
C ILE A 117 -22.24 3.24 -19.40
N ASN A 118 -23.00 3.35 -18.30
CA ASN A 118 -24.11 4.29 -18.20
C ASN A 118 -23.68 5.77 -18.15
N ASN A 119 -22.42 6.06 -17.82
CA ASN A 119 -21.89 7.42 -17.70
C ASN A 119 -20.82 7.77 -18.75
N ASP A 120 -20.63 6.92 -19.78
CA ASP A 120 -19.62 7.10 -20.85
C ASP A 120 -18.16 7.28 -20.37
N VAL A 121 -17.83 6.80 -19.17
CA VAL A 121 -16.48 6.90 -18.55
C VAL A 121 -15.66 5.60 -18.68
N PHE A 122 -16.09 4.69 -19.54
CA PHE A 122 -15.41 3.40 -19.73
C PHE A 122 -13.95 3.54 -20.20
N GLY A 123 -13.65 4.56 -21.01
CA GLY A 123 -12.27 4.82 -21.43
C GLY A 123 -11.35 5.15 -20.23
N ASP A 124 -11.86 5.87 -19.24
CA ASP A 124 -11.10 6.22 -18.05
C ASP A 124 -10.99 5.02 -17.09
N LEU A 125 -12.00 4.15 -17.08
CA LEU A 125 -11.94 2.87 -16.38
C LEU A 125 -10.76 2.03 -16.89
N LEU A 126 -10.58 1.92 -18.21
CA LEU A 126 -9.45 1.15 -18.78
C LEU A 126 -8.08 1.69 -18.34
N GLU A 127 -7.90 3.02 -18.35
CA GLU A 127 -6.65 3.63 -17.90
C GLU A 127 -6.37 3.38 -16.41
N VAL A 128 -7.39 3.59 -15.59
CA VAL A 128 -7.29 3.42 -14.14
C VAL A 128 -7.07 1.95 -13.77
N SER A 129 -7.82 1.04 -14.39
CA SER A 129 -7.68 -0.41 -14.21
C SER A 129 -6.27 -0.88 -14.56
N ALA A 130 -5.67 -0.36 -15.64
CA ALA A 130 -4.30 -0.67 -15.98
C ALA A 130 -3.29 -0.19 -14.92
N LEU A 131 -3.52 0.99 -14.31
CA LEU A 131 -2.68 1.49 -13.23
C LEU A 131 -2.79 0.65 -11.95
N CYS A 132 -4.00 0.16 -11.65
CA CYS A 132 -4.27 -0.69 -10.49
C CYS A 132 -3.82 -2.15 -10.68
N GLY A 133 -3.31 -2.53 -11.86
CA GLY A 133 -2.92 -3.92 -12.16
C GLY A 133 -4.10 -4.86 -12.37
N ALA A 134 -5.28 -4.32 -12.68
CA ALA A 134 -6.47 -5.10 -13.00
C ALA A 134 -6.31 -5.82 -14.35
N ASP A 135 -7.10 -6.87 -14.55
CA ASP A 135 -7.12 -7.57 -15.84
C ASP A 135 -7.90 -6.75 -16.89
N VAL A 136 -7.13 -6.00 -17.68
CA VAL A 136 -7.63 -5.17 -18.78
C VAL A 136 -8.18 -6.03 -19.93
N ALA A 137 -7.70 -7.27 -20.12
CA ALA A 137 -8.15 -8.11 -21.22
C ALA A 137 -9.61 -8.53 -21.03
N THR A 138 -10.01 -8.92 -19.81
CA THR A 138 -11.41 -9.22 -19.49
C THR A 138 -12.31 -7.99 -19.55
N LEU A 139 -11.79 -6.79 -19.19
CA LEU A 139 -12.54 -5.53 -19.39
C LEU A 139 -12.80 -5.24 -20.86
N VAL A 140 -11.78 -5.40 -21.72
CA VAL A 140 -11.90 -5.17 -23.17
C VAL A 140 -12.85 -6.17 -23.81
N ALA A 141 -12.84 -7.44 -23.36
CA ALA A 141 -13.78 -8.46 -23.85
C ALA A 141 -15.25 -8.13 -23.53
N ASN A 142 -15.50 -7.37 -22.46
CA ASN A 142 -16.84 -6.97 -22.02
C ASN A 142 -17.34 -5.66 -22.64
N ILE A 143 -16.58 -5.05 -23.57
CA ILE A 143 -17.02 -3.82 -24.24
C ILE A 143 -18.22 -4.13 -25.15
N PRO A 144 -19.36 -3.43 -25.00
CA PRO A 144 -20.49 -3.57 -25.91
C PRO A 144 -20.08 -3.18 -27.33
N LYS A 145 -20.44 -4.00 -28.33
CA LYS A 145 -20.05 -3.77 -29.76
C LYS A 145 -20.53 -2.44 -30.34
N SER A 146 -21.55 -1.83 -29.73
CA SER A 146 -22.11 -0.54 -30.14
C SER A 146 -21.44 0.66 -29.48
N MET A 147 -20.52 0.45 -28.53
CA MET A 147 -19.88 1.53 -27.78
C MET A 147 -18.65 2.06 -28.52
N PHE A 148 -18.61 3.37 -28.75
CA PHE A 148 -17.43 4.05 -29.26
C PHE A 148 -16.65 4.67 -28.09
N ILE A 149 -15.37 4.33 -27.98
CA ILE A 149 -14.49 4.90 -26.95
C ILE A 149 -13.46 5.78 -27.65
N ASP A 150 -13.54 7.07 -27.38
CA ASP A 150 -12.59 8.04 -27.92
C ASP A 150 -11.16 7.71 -27.48
N GLY A 151 -10.26 7.61 -28.46
CA GLY A 151 -8.85 7.34 -28.18
C GLY A 151 -8.58 5.97 -27.56
N LEU A 152 -9.40 4.95 -27.81
CA LEU A 152 -9.18 3.60 -27.26
C LEU A 152 -7.77 3.07 -27.53
N ARG A 153 -7.24 3.26 -28.74
CA ARG A 153 -5.91 2.79 -29.13
C ARG A 153 -4.79 3.39 -28.26
N PRO A 154 -4.62 4.73 -28.13
CA PRO A 154 -3.59 5.28 -27.26
C PRO A 154 -3.79 4.90 -25.79
N LYS A 155 -5.03 4.78 -25.31
CA LYS A 155 -5.33 4.32 -23.94
C LYS A 155 -4.85 2.88 -23.70
N LEU A 156 -5.09 1.97 -24.65
CA LEU A 156 -4.62 0.59 -24.58
C LEU A 156 -3.10 0.47 -24.67
N VAL A 157 -2.44 1.26 -25.53
CA VAL A 157 -0.97 1.25 -25.62
C VAL A 157 -0.37 1.66 -24.28
N LYS A 158 -0.87 2.75 -23.68
CA LYS A 158 -0.45 3.21 -22.34
C LYS A 158 -0.70 2.16 -21.26
N ALA A 159 -1.84 1.47 -21.31
CA ALA A 159 -2.16 0.39 -20.39
C ALA A 159 -1.15 -0.77 -20.48
N VAL A 160 -0.81 -1.20 -21.71
CA VAL A 160 0.17 -2.27 -21.95
C VAL A 160 1.58 -1.85 -21.53
N GLU A 161 1.99 -0.61 -21.79
CA GLU A 161 3.26 -0.07 -21.33
C GLU A 161 3.37 -0.06 -19.80
N ASN A 162 2.33 0.39 -19.11
CA ASN A 162 2.27 0.36 -17.65
C ASN A 162 2.35 -1.07 -17.10
N TYR A 163 1.63 -2.02 -17.70
CA TYR A 163 1.69 -3.42 -17.30
C TYR A 163 3.10 -4.01 -17.45
N ARG A 164 3.78 -3.73 -18.57
CA ARG A 164 5.17 -4.16 -18.79
C ARG A 164 6.12 -3.58 -17.74
N LEU A 165 5.98 -2.31 -17.43
CA LEU A 165 6.77 -1.67 -16.38
C LEU A 165 6.55 -2.32 -15.01
N GLN A 166 5.29 -2.61 -14.66
CA GLN A 166 4.95 -3.31 -13.41
C GLN A 166 5.54 -4.72 -13.37
N LEU A 167 5.51 -5.44 -14.50
CA LEU A 167 6.11 -6.76 -14.63
C LEU A 167 7.63 -6.70 -14.46
N ASP A 168 8.31 -5.76 -15.10
CA ASP A 168 9.77 -5.56 -14.97
C ASP A 168 10.17 -5.25 -13.52
N MET A 169 9.39 -4.40 -12.83
CA MET A 169 9.60 -4.10 -11.41
C MET A 169 9.39 -5.34 -10.52
N TYR A 170 8.36 -6.13 -10.80
CA TYR A 170 8.11 -7.38 -10.08
C TYR A 170 9.23 -8.39 -10.27
N GLU A 171 9.70 -8.59 -11.51
CA GLU A 171 10.82 -9.49 -11.79
C GLU A 171 12.10 -9.04 -11.10
N ALA A 172 12.42 -7.74 -11.15
CA ALA A 172 13.59 -7.18 -10.50
C ALA A 172 13.54 -7.34 -8.97
N THR A 173 12.40 -7.04 -8.35
CA THR A 173 12.22 -7.18 -6.89
C THR A 173 12.23 -8.65 -6.45
N SER A 174 11.66 -9.56 -7.23
CA SER A 174 11.70 -11.01 -6.96
C SER A 174 13.14 -11.53 -6.97
N ARG A 175 13.95 -11.17 -7.97
CA ARG A 175 15.38 -11.54 -8.03
C ARG A 175 16.17 -11.02 -6.83
N LEU A 176 15.96 -9.76 -6.44
CA LEU A 176 16.61 -9.18 -5.25
C LEU A 176 16.20 -9.92 -3.96
N PHE A 177 14.93 -10.26 -3.82
CA PHE A 177 14.43 -10.99 -2.66
C PHE A 177 15.04 -12.39 -2.56
N GLU A 178 15.20 -13.10 -3.69
CA GLU A 178 15.88 -14.39 -3.72
C GLU A 178 17.35 -14.29 -3.33
N GLU A 179 18.06 -13.28 -3.83
CA GLU A 179 19.45 -13.00 -3.47
C GLU A 179 19.61 -12.71 -1.97
N ASP A 180 18.73 -11.86 -1.42
CA ASP A 180 18.72 -11.52 0.01
C ASP A 180 18.38 -12.73 0.87
N LYS A 181 17.41 -13.55 0.46
CA LYS A 181 17.07 -14.81 1.12
C LYS A 181 18.27 -15.75 1.16
N ILE A 182 18.97 -15.93 0.04
CA ILE A 182 20.16 -16.78 -0.03
C ILE A 182 21.26 -16.24 0.89
N CYS A 183 21.51 -14.93 0.88
CA CYS A 183 22.50 -14.30 1.74
C CYS A 183 22.16 -14.48 3.22
N ASN A 184 20.91 -14.23 3.61
CA ASN A 184 20.43 -14.39 4.98
C ASN A 184 20.52 -15.85 5.46
N LEU A 185 20.18 -16.82 4.61
CA LEU A 185 20.31 -18.25 4.94
C LEU A 185 21.77 -18.68 5.10
N ARG A 186 22.68 -18.17 4.25
CA ARG A 186 24.13 -18.41 4.42
C ARG A 186 24.63 -17.84 5.75
N ASP A 187 24.26 -16.61 6.07
CA ASP A 187 24.59 -15.97 7.34
C ASP A 187 24.05 -16.75 8.54
N TYR A 188 22.79 -17.22 8.45
CA TYR A 188 22.18 -18.06 9.48
C TYR A 188 22.92 -19.38 9.66
N ALA A 189 23.25 -20.07 8.57
CA ALA A 189 24.03 -21.32 8.60
C ALA A 189 25.45 -21.10 9.18
N HIS A 190 26.09 -19.97 8.89
CA HIS A 190 27.37 -19.61 9.49
C HIS A 190 27.25 -19.34 11.00
N ARG A 191 26.17 -18.68 11.44
CA ARG A 191 25.91 -18.41 12.85
C ARG A 191 25.55 -19.67 13.63
N SER A 192 24.72 -20.56 13.07
CA SER A 192 24.31 -21.80 13.73
C SER A 192 25.50 -22.74 13.98
N ARG A 193 26.47 -22.80 13.06
CA ARG A 193 27.70 -23.59 13.22
C ARG A 193 28.66 -23.03 14.26
N ARG A 194 28.62 -21.73 14.57
CA ARG A 194 29.61 -21.11 15.45
C ARG A 194 29.40 -21.37 16.93
N GLY A 195 28.27 -21.96 17.32
CA GLY A 195 27.90 -22.13 18.72
C GLY A 195 27.73 -20.78 19.43
N ARG A 196 26.81 -20.70 20.38
CA ARG A 196 26.75 -19.56 21.29
C ARG A 196 27.45 -19.96 22.57
N LEU A 197 28.49 -19.21 22.97
CA LEU A 197 29.05 -19.38 24.30
C LEU A 197 28.03 -18.81 25.30
N ILE A 198 27.47 -19.68 26.11
CA ILE A 198 26.54 -19.35 27.20
C ILE A 198 27.31 -19.54 28.49
N ASP A 199 27.38 -18.49 29.32
CA ASP A 199 28.00 -18.57 30.64
C ASP A 199 27.05 -19.35 31.55
N LYS A 200 27.44 -20.57 31.94
CA LYS A 200 26.61 -21.41 32.83
C LYS A 200 26.55 -20.91 34.27
N GLU A 201 27.45 -19.99 34.65
CA GLU A 201 27.66 -19.57 36.03
C GLU A 201 26.92 -18.27 36.41
N ARG A 202 26.24 -17.61 35.46
CA ARG A 202 25.45 -16.40 35.74
C ARG A 202 23.94 -16.74 35.73
N PRO A 203 23.19 -16.48 36.81
CA PRO A 203 21.74 -16.60 36.78
C PRO A 203 21.15 -15.53 35.86
N GLY A 204 20.72 -15.96 34.68
CA GLY A 204 20.12 -15.13 33.64
C GLY A 204 20.81 -15.36 32.29
N ASP A 205 20.01 -15.53 31.23
CA ASP A 205 20.42 -15.76 29.83
C ASP A 205 21.25 -14.60 29.26
N THR A 206 22.43 -14.36 29.84
CA THR A 206 23.35 -13.33 29.41
C THR A 206 24.29 -13.92 28.38
N ILE A 207 24.13 -13.41 27.17
CA ILE A 207 24.86 -13.82 25.99
C ILE A 207 26.29 -13.31 26.11
N ILE A 208 27.27 -14.22 26.14
CA ILE A 208 28.68 -13.82 26.08
C ILE A 208 28.95 -13.26 24.68
N LEU A 209 29.18 -11.96 24.59
CA LEU A 209 29.61 -11.33 23.35
C LEU A 209 31.01 -11.84 22.99
N PRO A 210 31.27 -12.22 21.73
CA PRO A 210 32.61 -12.65 21.33
C PRO A 210 33.60 -11.51 21.57
N ILE A 211 34.63 -11.78 22.37
CA ILE A 211 35.76 -10.87 22.55
C ILE A 211 36.39 -10.70 21.16
N ARG A 212 36.11 -9.55 20.52
CA ARG A 212 36.81 -9.18 19.29
C ARG A 212 38.28 -9.04 19.68
N LYS A 213 39.12 -9.99 19.24
CA LYS A 213 40.56 -9.73 19.11
C LYS A 213 40.66 -8.42 18.34
N GLN A 214 41.24 -7.40 18.96
CA GLN A 214 41.50 -6.14 18.29
C GLN A 214 42.23 -6.48 17.00
N SER A 215 41.58 -6.19 15.86
CA SER A 215 42.23 -6.37 14.56
C SER A 215 43.55 -5.60 14.59
N PRO A 216 44.65 -6.12 14.03
CA PRO A 216 45.94 -5.43 13.96
C PRO A 216 45.88 -4.29 12.91
N THR A 217 44.92 -3.39 13.07
CA THR A 217 44.71 -2.18 12.26
C THR A 217 44.64 -0.97 13.19
N ALA A 218 45.57 -0.92 14.13
CA ALA A 218 46.01 0.33 14.74
C ALA A 218 47.30 0.84 14.07
N ASP A 219 47.68 0.28 12.92
CA ASP A 219 48.84 0.76 12.15
C ASP A 219 48.38 1.79 11.10
N PRO A 220 48.62 3.09 11.30
CA PRO A 220 48.10 4.17 10.46
C PRO A 220 48.55 4.06 8.99
N MET A 221 49.66 3.38 8.71
CA MET A 221 50.18 3.20 7.35
C MET A 221 49.32 2.28 6.45
N LEU A 222 48.64 1.29 7.04
CA LEU A 222 47.77 0.37 6.28
C LEU A 222 46.45 1.04 5.85
N ARG A 223 45.95 1.96 6.67
CA ARG A 223 44.74 2.74 6.38
C ARG A 223 44.94 3.66 5.18
N GLU A 224 46.10 4.31 5.10
CA GLU A 224 46.44 5.22 4.00
C GLU A 224 46.67 4.47 2.67
N LYS A 225 47.25 3.27 2.70
CA LYS A 225 47.38 2.41 1.50
C LYS A 225 46.01 1.94 0.97
N MET A 226 45.06 1.65 1.86
CA MET A 226 43.71 1.23 1.46
C MET A 226 42.91 2.40 0.86
N ASP A 227 43.01 3.60 1.43
CA ASP A 227 42.34 4.79 0.88
C ASP A 227 42.92 5.24 -0.48
N ARG A 228 44.24 5.07 -0.69
CA ARG A 228 44.86 5.32 -2.01
C ARG A 228 44.40 4.31 -3.07
N ASN A 229 44.19 3.05 -2.70
CA ASN A 229 43.65 2.04 -3.62
C ASN A 229 42.17 2.28 -3.94
N PHE A 230 41.42 2.87 -3.00
CA PHE A 230 40.02 3.26 -3.15
C PHE A 230 39.83 4.40 -4.17
N ARG A 231 40.74 5.38 -4.21
CA ARG A 231 40.70 6.46 -5.23
C ARG A 231 41.05 5.96 -6.65
N ARG A 232 41.78 4.85 -6.77
CA ARG A 232 42.20 4.30 -8.08
C ARG A 232 41.21 3.34 -8.71
N LYS A 233 40.38 2.66 -7.90
CA LYS A 233 39.36 1.72 -8.38
C LYS A 233 38.01 2.26 -7.93
N GLY A 234 37.35 3.03 -8.79
CA GLY A 234 36.11 3.76 -8.50
C GLY A 234 34.87 2.92 -8.16
N SER A 235 35.03 1.72 -7.58
CA SER A 235 33.95 0.89 -7.09
C SER A 235 34.19 0.46 -5.64
N MET A 236 33.23 0.83 -4.79
CA MET A 236 33.07 0.24 -3.46
C MET A 236 32.85 -1.26 -3.62
N SER A 237 33.83 -2.09 -3.23
CA SER A 237 33.59 -3.53 -3.13
C SER A 237 32.48 -3.80 -2.11
N LEU A 238 31.68 -4.85 -2.35
CA LEU A 238 30.59 -5.27 -1.46
C LEU A 238 31.06 -5.45 -0.01
N PHE A 239 32.31 -5.90 0.16
CA PHE A 239 32.98 -5.98 1.45
C PHE A 239 33.03 -4.62 2.16
N TYR A 240 33.36 -3.55 1.44
CA TYR A 240 33.43 -2.20 1.97
C TYR A 240 32.05 -1.63 2.34
N ARG A 241 30.99 -1.95 1.57
CA ARG A 241 29.60 -1.61 1.95
C ARG A 241 29.18 -2.31 3.24
N HIS A 242 29.53 -3.59 3.37
CA HIS A 242 29.16 -4.41 4.51
C HIS A 242 29.91 -4.00 5.80
N VAL A 243 31.16 -3.56 5.69
CA VAL A 243 31.92 -3.02 6.82
C VAL A 243 31.38 -1.64 7.24
N ARG A 244 31.02 -0.78 6.30
CA ARG A 244 30.50 0.56 6.58
C ARG A 244 29.08 0.54 7.17
N SER A 245 28.21 -0.36 6.70
CA SER A 245 26.86 -0.49 7.29
C SER A 245 26.90 -0.95 8.75
N ARG A 246 27.86 -1.83 9.09
CA ARG A 246 28.07 -2.30 10.47
C ARG A 246 28.70 -1.27 11.40
N GLN A 247 29.40 -0.27 10.87
CA GLN A 247 29.88 0.87 11.67
C GLN A 247 28.76 1.89 11.93
N ASN A 248 27.86 2.09 10.97
CA ASN A 248 26.75 3.03 11.13
C ASN A 248 25.61 2.49 12.02
N SER A 249 25.45 1.17 12.12
CA SER A 249 24.53 0.54 13.08
C SER A 249 25.03 0.54 14.54
N ALA A 250 26.19 1.16 14.81
CA ALA A 250 26.80 1.26 16.13
C ALA A 250 26.65 2.67 16.74
N LEU A 251 25.71 3.48 16.25
CA LEU A 251 25.28 4.66 17.00
C LEU A 251 24.32 4.21 18.10
N PRO A 252 24.59 4.54 19.38
CA PRO A 252 23.66 4.25 20.46
C PRO A 252 22.35 4.99 20.18
N ILE A 253 21.27 4.23 20.08
CA ILE A 253 19.91 4.77 20.17
C ILE A 253 19.83 5.40 21.57
N ARG A 254 19.70 6.73 21.61
CA ARG A 254 19.44 7.50 22.83
C ARG A 254 17.97 7.36 23.22
#